data_AF-A0A6P1ZCQ0-F1
#
_entry.id   AF-A0A6P1ZCQ0-F1
#
_cell.length_a   1.000
_cell.length_b   1.000
_cell.length_c   1.000
_cell.angle_alpha   90.00
_cell.angle_beta   90.00
_cell.angle_gamma   90.00
#
_symmetry.space_group_name_H-M   'P 1'
#
loop_
_entity.id
_entity.type
_entity.pdbx_description
1 polymer ?
#
loop_
_entity_poly.entity_id
_entity_poly.type
_entity_poly.pdbx_seq_one_letter_code
_entity_poly.pdbx_strand_id
1 'polypeptide(L)'
;MDFNEIFDKYETFVAEIDAIFEKVREAHPEEVQCSKGCDDCCYALFDLSLVEAIYLNQKFNEQFSGAERAEVLVRADKADREAYKIKRKVFKASQDGVKAGDILKEVAAMRVRCPMLDDEQRCAMYENRPVTCRLYGIPSAYGGEARTCGRSGFAPGKPYPTVNMEQIHERLYNLSRELVSSFNTSHTGLDEILVPVSMALMNKYDDEYLGVIEGEASEEEASDCGSCGGGHTWEIKGPERERHAAPGGIGDLRPPSDEED
;
A
#
# COMPACT_ATOMS: atom_id res chain seq x y z
N MET A 1 -4.80 23.23 4.56
CA MET A 1 -4.74 22.29 5.70
C MET A 1 -3.29 21.99 6.02
N ASP A 2 -2.99 21.71 7.29
CA ASP A 2 -1.68 21.30 7.74
C ASP A 2 -1.80 19.85 8.28
N PHE A 3 -1.00 18.94 7.74
CA PHE A 3 -0.98 17.52 8.11
C PHE A 3 0.34 17.11 8.80
N ASN A 4 1.17 18.09 9.21
CA ASN A 4 2.50 17.86 9.76
C ASN A 4 2.51 16.85 10.93
N GLU A 5 1.59 16.94 11.88
CA GLU A 5 1.54 16.01 13.02
C GLU A 5 1.30 14.55 12.59
N ILE A 6 0.47 14.33 11.56
CA ILE A 6 0.23 12.99 11.00
C ILE A 6 1.44 12.52 10.21
N PHE A 7 2.11 13.42 9.49
CA PHE A 7 3.33 13.08 8.77
C PHE A 7 4.47 12.72 9.71
N ASP A 8 4.62 13.37 10.86
CA ASP A 8 5.61 13.00 11.87
C ASP A 8 5.38 11.56 12.38
N LYS A 9 4.11 11.19 12.62
CA LYS A 9 3.72 9.82 12.98
C LYS A 9 4.00 8.82 11.85
N TYR A 10 3.70 9.19 10.61
CA TYR A 10 3.96 8.38 9.44
C TYR A 10 5.48 8.20 9.20
N GLU A 11 6.28 9.25 9.32
CA GLU A 11 7.73 9.21 9.18
C GLU A 11 8.37 8.35 10.30
N THR A 12 7.84 8.43 11.52
CA THR A 12 8.24 7.52 12.61
C THR A 12 7.95 6.07 12.24
N PHE A 13 6.76 5.78 11.70
CA PHE A 13 6.43 4.44 11.24
C PHE A 13 7.32 3.97 10.09
N VAL A 14 7.62 4.84 9.12
CA VAL A 14 8.57 4.57 8.03
C VAL A 14 9.96 4.21 8.57
N ALA A 15 10.45 4.91 9.60
CA ALA A 15 11.74 4.62 10.21
C ALA A 15 11.75 3.23 10.89
N GLU A 16 10.65 2.83 11.53
CA GLU A 16 10.51 1.47 12.06
C GLU A 16 10.54 0.41 10.96
N ILE A 17 9.90 0.68 9.82
CA ILE A 17 9.90 -0.20 8.66
C ILE A 17 11.30 -0.35 8.07
N ASP A 18 12.03 0.75 7.91
CA ASP A 18 13.41 0.71 7.45
C ASP A 18 14.27 -0.11 8.43
N ALA A 19 14.08 0.03 9.75
CA ALA A 19 14.78 -0.77 10.74
C ALA A 19 14.44 -2.28 10.66
N ILE A 20 13.21 -2.65 10.32
CA ILE A 20 12.83 -4.05 10.07
C ILE A 20 13.58 -4.58 8.86
N PHE A 21 13.60 -3.84 7.76
CA PHE A 21 14.31 -4.23 6.54
C PHE A 21 15.81 -4.43 6.81
N GLU A 22 16.43 -3.49 7.53
CA GLU A 22 17.84 -3.55 7.89
C GLU A 22 18.18 -4.77 8.74
N LYS A 23 17.36 -5.11 9.73
CA LYS A 23 17.54 -6.35 10.53
C LYS A 23 17.55 -7.60 9.66
N VAL A 24 16.65 -7.70 8.68
CA VAL A 24 16.61 -8.85 7.77
C VAL A 24 17.83 -8.86 6.84
N ARG A 25 18.24 -7.70 6.34
CA ARG A 25 19.45 -7.57 5.51
C ARG A 25 20.71 -7.97 6.26
N GLU A 26 20.85 -7.58 7.52
CA GLU A 26 21.99 -7.97 8.37
C GLU A 26 22.01 -9.47 8.66
N ALA A 27 20.84 -10.08 8.89
CA ALA A 27 20.72 -11.51 9.13
C ALA A 27 20.90 -12.37 7.86
N HIS A 28 20.54 -11.83 6.69
CA HIS A 28 20.48 -12.54 5.41
C HIS A 28 21.07 -11.71 4.25
N PRO A 29 22.37 -11.36 4.29
CA PRO A 29 22.98 -10.46 3.32
C PRO A 29 23.12 -11.07 1.92
N GLU A 30 23.20 -12.40 1.81
CA GLU A 30 23.27 -13.09 0.51
C GLU A 30 21.89 -13.16 -0.16
N GLU A 31 20.82 -13.24 0.63
CA GLU A 31 19.45 -13.30 0.12
C GLU A 31 18.86 -11.92 -0.21
N VAL A 32 19.21 -10.87 0.53
CA VAL A 32 18.71 -9.51 0.30
C VAL A 32 19.55 -8.81 -0.77
N GLN A 33 19.10 -8.89 -2.03
CA GLN A 33 19.76 -8.22 -3.17
C GLN A 33 19.23 -6.80 -3.45
N CYS A 34 18.23 -6.35 -2.68
CA CYS A 34 17.60 -5.05 -2.88
C CYS A 34 18.56 -3.92 -2.46
N SER A 35 18.80 -2.99 -3.38
CA SER A 35 19.68 -1.83 -3.19
C SER A 35 19.23 -0.66 -4.06
N LYS A 36 19.79 0.53 -3.85
CA LYS A 36 19.52 1.71 -4.70
C LYS A 36 19.94 1.40 -6.14
N GLY A 37 18.99 1.49 -7.07
CA GLY A 37 19.18 1.07 -8.47
C GLY A 37 18.57 -0.30 -8.82
N CYS A 38 18.04 -1.03 -7.84
CA CYS A 38 17.11 -2.13 -8.12
C CYS A 38 15.73 -1.55 -8.46
N ASP A 39 15.13 -2.02 -9.56
CA ASP A 39 13.88 -1.51 -10.13
C ASP A 39 12.73 -2.52 -10.07
N ASP A 40 12.89 -3.69 -9.45
CA ASP A 40 11.87 -4.74 -9.47
C ASP A 40 10.55 -4.29 -8.82
N CYS A 41 10.64 -3.52 -7.72
CA CYS A 41 9.48 -2.91 -7.06
C CYS A 41 8.80 -1.86 -7.93
N CYS A 42 9.53 -1.22 -8.85
CA CYS A 42 9.01 -0.19 -9.74
C CYS A 42 8.12 -0.75 -10.87
N TYR A 43 7.90 -2.06 -10.90
CA TYR A 43 6.96 -2.70 -11.82
C TYR A 43 5.87 -3.48 -11.09
N ALA A 44 5.88 -3.46 -9.75
CA ALA A 44 4.85 -4.08 -8.94
C ALA A 44 3.58 -3.22 -8.95
N LEU A 45 2.43 -3.89 -9.06
CA LEU A 45 1.13 -3.27 -8.93
C LEU A 45 0.68 -3.28 -7.47
N PHE A 46 0.52 -2.10 -6.88
CA PHE A 46 -0.02 -1.89 -5.54
C PHE A 46 -0.68 -0.53 -5.47
N ASP A 47 -1.57 -0.37 -4.49
CA ASP A 47 -2.23 0.89 -4.18
C ASP A 47 -1.72 1.41 -2.82
N LEU A 48 -1.81 2.73 -2.64
CA LEU A 48 -1.41 3.44 -1.43
C LEU A 48 -2.62 3.69 -0.53
N SER A 49 -2.39 3.67 0.79
CA SER A 49 -3.33 4.24 1.75
C SER A 49 -3.48 5.76 1.54
N LEU A 50 -4.56 6.36 2.06
CA LEU A 50 -4.78 7.81 1.94
C LEU A 50 -3.60 8.61 2.50
N VAL A 51 -3.11 8.26 3.69
CA VAL A 51 -1.99 8.95 4.33
C VAL A 51 -0.73 8.92 3.45
N GLU A 52 -0.42 7.77 2.85
CA GLU A 52 0.71 7.64 1.94
C GLU A 52 0.50 8.42 0.65
N ALA A 53 -0.72 8.43 0.11
CA ALA A 53 -1.04 9.13 -1.12
C ALA A 53 -0.88 10.65 -0.97
N ILE A 54 -1.40 11.23 0.12
CA ILE A 54 -1.25 12.66 0.43
C ILE A 54 0.23 12.98 0.72
N TYR A 55 0.91 12.18 1.56
CA TYR A 55 2.32 12.37 1.87
C TYR A 55 3.20 12.35 0.60
N LEU A 56 3.00 11.35 -0.26
CA LEU A 56 3.74 11.22 -1.52
C LEU A 56 3.46 12.41 -2.44
N ASN A 57 2.21 12.85 -2.56
CA ASN A 57 1.83 14.01 -3.36
C ASN A 57 2.52 15.30 -2.87
N GLN A 58 2.55 15.51 -1.55
CA GLN A 58 3.20 16.67 -0.97
C GLN A 58 4.72 16.65 -1.24
N LYS A 59 5.41 15.55 -0.92
CA LYS A 59 6.85 15.42 -1.20
C LYS A 59 7.16 15.54 -2.69
N PHE A 60 6.28 15.04 -3.56
CA PHE A 60 6.41 15.19 -5.01
C PHE A 60 6.35 16.67 -5.44
N ASN A 61 5.39 17.45 -4.93
CA ASN A 61 5.25 18.85 -5.27
C ASN A 61 6.33 19.73 -4.62
N GLU A 62 6.91 19.31 -3.48
CA GLU A 62 8.08 19.94 -2.87
C GLU A 62 9.36 19.71 -3.70
N GLN A 63 9.54 18.49 -4.22
CA GLN A 63 10.77 18.08 -4.90
C GLN A 63 10.81 18.46 -6.38
N PHE A 64 9.67 18.44 -7.09
CA PHE A 64 9.61 18.62 -8.54
C PHE A 64 8.81 19.85 -8.97
N SER A 65 9.37 20.61 -9.91
CA SER A 65 8.69 21.73 -10.56
C SER A 65 9.01 21.80 -12.06
N GLY A 66 8.26 22.60 -12.81
CA GLY A 66 8.54 22.85 -14.23
C GLY A 66 8.54 21.59 -15.11
N ALA A 67 9.60 21.44 -15.92
CA ALA A 67 9.72 20.37 -16.91
C ALA A 67 9.82 18.96 -16.28
N GLU A 68 10.63 18.81 -15.23
CA GLU A 68 10.82 17.52 -14.55
C GLU A 68 9.49 17.00 -13.97
N ARG A 69 8.71 17.91 -13.36
CA ARG A 69 7.36 17.58 -12.88
C ARG A 69 6.45 17.11 -14.02
N ALA A 70 6.49 17.80 -15.16
CA ALA A 70 5.66 17.44 -16.31
C ALA A 70 6.04 16.05 -16.86
N GLU A 71 7.31 15.71 -16.92
CA GLU A 71 7.79 14.40 -17.38
C GLU A 71 7.32 13.25 -16.46
N VAL A 72 7.34 13.47 -15.14
CA VAL A 72 6.76 12.52 -14.18
C VAL A 72 5.27 12.34 -14.41
N LEU A 73 4.52 13.43 -14.59
CA LEU A 73 3.07 13.36 -14.82
C LEU A 73 2.71 12.69 -16.15
N VAL A 74 3.52 12.84 -17.19
CA VAL A 74 3.36 12.09 -18.44
C VAL A 74 3.56 10.59 -18.21
N ARG A 75 4.51 10.19 -17.37
CA ARG A 75 4.66 8.78 -16.96
C ARG A 75 3.47 8.31 -16.12
N ALA A 76 2.93 9.17 -15.26
CA ALA A 76 1.76 8.88 -14.43
C ALA A 76 0.50 8.62 -15.27
N ASP A 77 0.20 9.45 -16.26
CA ASP A 77 -0.94 9.25 -17.18
C ASP A 77 -0.79 7.91 -17.95
N LYS A 78 0.42 7.58 -18.41
CA LYS A 78 0.67 6.29 -19.09
C LYS A 78 0.41 5.11 -18.16
N ALA A 79 0.97 5.13 -16.95
CA ALA A 79 0.80 4.06 -15.97
C ALA A 79 -0.68 3.88 -15.60
N ASP A 80 -1.41 4.98 -15.44
CA ASP A 80 -2.84 4.94 -15.12
C ASP A 80 -3.67 4.30 -16.23
N ARG A 81 -3.42 4.68 -17.49
CA ARG A 81 -4.07 4.07 -18.66
C ARG A 81 -3.78 2.58 -18.77
N GLU A 82 -2.57 2.14 -18.42
CA GLU A 82 -2.21 0.72 -18.40
C GLU A 82 -2.96 -0.02 -17.28
N ALA A 83 -2.97 0.54 -16.06
CA ALA A 83 -3.71 -0.01 -14.93
C ALA A 83 -5.22 -0.08 -15.23
N TYR A 84 -5.79 0.92 -15.88
CA TYR A 84 -7.20 0.91 -16.30
C TYR A 84 -7.49 -0.21 -17.31
N LYS A 85 -6.64 -0.41 -18.32
CA LYS A 85 -6.79 -1.50 -19.28
C LYS A 85 -6.74 -2.87 -18.59
N ILE A 86 -5.88 -3.01 -17.58
CA ILE A 86 -5.78 -4.21 -16.75
C ILE A 86 -7.09 -4.43 -15.98
N LYS A 87 -7.53 -3.43 -15.20
CA LYS A 87 -8.79 -3.49 -14.42
C LYS A 87 -9.98 -3.87 -15.31
N ARG A 88 -10.08 -3.28 -16.50
CA ARG A 88 -11.14 -3.59 -17.47
C ARG A 88 -11.09 -5.02 -17.98
N LYS A 89 -9.90 -5.56 -18.27
CA LYS A 89 -9.73 -6.96 -18.70
C LYS A 89 -10.13 -7.92 -17.59
N VAL A 90 -9.66 -7.67 -16.37
CA VAL A 90 -9.98 -8.46 -15.18
C VAL A 90 -11.48 -8.48 -14.91
N PHE A 91 -12.12 -7.32 -14.94
CA PHE A 91 -13.56 -7.19 -14.75
C PHE A 91 -14.35 -7.98 -15.81
N LYS A 92 -13.94 -7.87 -17.09
CA LYS A 92 -14.58 -8.63 -18.17
C LYS A 92 -14.40 -10.14 -17.99
N ALA A 93 -13.19 -10.60 -17.66
CA ALA A 93 -12.94 -12.03 -17.41
C ALA A 93 -13.77 -12.56 -16.24
N SER A 94 -13.96 -11.76 -15.18
CA SER A 94 -14.85 -12.09 -14.08
C SER A 94 -16.32 -12.19 -14.51
N GLN A 95 -16.79 -11.32 -15.40
CA GLN A 95 -18.15 -11.41 -15.96
C GLN A 95 -18.34 -12.61 -16.89
N ASP A 96 -17.29 -12.99 -17.61
CA ASP A 96 -17.28 -14.14 -18.53
C ASP A 96 -17.17 -15.50 -17.77
N GLY A 97 -17.18 -15.49 -16.43
CA GLY A 97 -17.21 -16.70 -15.59
C GLY A 97 -15.85 -17.39 -15.45
N VAL A 98 -14.74 -16.71 -15.77
CA VAL A 98 -13.39 -17.24 -15.56
C VAL A 98 -13.16 -17.43 -14.05
N LYS A 99 -12.51 -18.53 -13.67
CA LYS A 99 -12.24 -18.83 -12.25
C LYS A 99 -11.38 -17.73 -11.63
N ALA A 100 -11.75 -17.30 -10.42
CA ALA A 100 -11.03 -16.28 -9.68
C ALA A 100 -9.52 -16.56 -9.56
N GLY A 101 -9.13 -17.83 -9.36
CA GLY A 101 -7.72 -18.24 -9.29
C GLY A 101 -6.93 -17.98 -10.58
N ASP A 102 -7.54 -18.18 -11.75
CA ASP A 102 -6.89 -17.94 -13.05
C ASP A 102 -6.74 -16.44 -13.32
N ILE A 103 -7.78 -15.66 -12.97
CA ILE A 103 -7.74 -14.19 -13.02
C ILE A 103 -6.62 -13.65 -12.11
N LEU A 104 -6.55 -14.13 -10.86
CA LEU A 104 -5.53 -13.71 -9.90
C LEU A 104 -4.11 -14.05 -10.40
N LYS A 105 -3.93 -15.19 -11.04
CA LYS A 105 -2.64 -15.58 -11.63
C LYS A 105 -2.24 -14.68 -12.80
N GLU A 106 -3.18 -14.31 -13.67
CA GLU A 106 -2.92 -13.35 -14.74
C GLU A 106 -2.55 -11.97 -14.19
N VAL A 107 -3.31 -11.48 -13.20
CA VAL A 107 -3.04 -10.18 -12.54
C VAL A 107 -1.67 -10.17 -11.86
N ALA A 108 -1.30 -11.26 -11.19
CA ALA A 108 0.00 -11.38 -10.53
C ALA A 108 1.19 -11.31 -11.51
N ALA A 109 0.98 -11.69 -12.78
CA ALA A 109 1.99 -11.58 -13.83
C ALA A 109 2.02 -10.19 -14.50
N MET A 110 0.99 -9.37 -14.29
CA MET A 110 0.92 -8.03 -14.88
C MET A 110 1.88 -7.09 -14.16
N ARG A 111 2.60 -6.31 -14.97
CA ARG A 111 3.58 -5.34 -14.52
C ARG A 111 3.27 -4.00 -15.16
N VAL A 112 3.13 -2.96 -14.35
CA VAL A 112 2.95 -1.59 -14.81
C VAL A 112 4.13 -0.77 -14.33
N ARG A 113 4.75 -0.04 -15.25
CA ARG A 113 5.92 0.79 -14.90
C ARG A 113 5.48 1.91 -13.96
N CYS A 114 6.13 2.00 -12.82
CA CYS A 114 5.92 3.05 -11.83
C CYS A 114 6.24 4.41 -12.45
N PRO A 115 5.40 5.45 -12.19
CA PRO A 115 5.67 6.80 -12.67
C PRO A 115 6.98 7.39 -12.14
N MET A 116 7.45 6.90 -10.97
CA MET A 116 8.67 7.37 -10.32
C MET A 116 9.96 6.77 -10.90
N LEU A 117 9.87 5.74 -11.75
CA LEU A 117 11.05 5.17 -12.39
C LEU A 117 11.52 6.09 -13.51
N ASP A 118 12.71 6.66 -13.37
CA ASP A 118 13.37 7.50 -14.39
C ASP A 118 13.94 6.65 -15.54
N ASP A 119 14.50 7.33 -16.53
CA ASP A 119 15.05 6.67 -17.73
C ASP A 119 16.40 5.99 -17.45
N GLU A 120 17.06 6.32 -16.33
CA GLU A 120 18.25 5.64 -15.83
C GLU A 120 17.94 4.46 -14.90
N GLN A 121 16.67 4.00 -14.84
CA GLN A 121 16.21 2.91 -13.97
C GLN A 121 16.40 3.18 -12.46
N ARG A 122 16.24 4.44 -12.05
CA ARG A 122 16.27 4.84 -10.63
C ARG A 122 14.93 5.41 -10.22
N CYS A 123 14.58 5.21 -8.95
CA CYS A 123 13.39 5.82 -8.37
C CYS A 123 13.67 7.29 -8.06
N ALA A 124 12.94 8.19 -8.71
CA ALA A 124 13.04 9.64 -8.52
C ALA A 124 12.66 10.09 -7.09
N MET A 125 11.90 9.27 -6.37
CA MET A 125 11.42 9.51 -5.00
C MET A 125 11.95 8.45 -4.02
N TYR A 126 13.18 7.96 -4.22
CA TYR A 126 13.72 6.85 -3.42
C TYR A 126 13.65 7.09 -1.91
N GLU A 127 13.97 8.30 -1.45
CA GLU A 127 13.95 8.65 -0.01
C GLU A 127 12.53 8.79 0.54
N ASN A 128 11.54 9.10 -0.31
CA ASN A 128 10.12 9.27 0.05
C ASN A 128 9.26 8.10 -0.43
N ARG A 129 9.87 6.93 -0.65
CA ARG A 129 9.18 5.76 -1.17
C ARG A 129 8.12 5.23 -0.17
N PRO A 130 6.98 4.72 -0.66
CA PRO A 130 5.94 4.11 0.17
C PRO A 130 6.43 2.91 0.97
N VAL A 131 5.69 2.52 2.01
CA VAL A 131 6.03 1.40 2.90
C VAL A 131 6.18 0.08 2.13
N THR A 132 5.28 -0.19 1.18
CA THR A 132 5.36 -1.36 0.31
C THR A 132 6.66 -1.42 -0.48
N CYS A 133 7.21 -0.28 -0.92
CA CYS A 133 8.49 -0.23 -1.62
C CYS A 133 9.70 -0.41 -0.69
N ARG A 134 9.57 -0.05 0.60
CA ARG A 134 10.64 -0.19 1.61
C ARG A 134 10.81 -1.64 2.05
N LEU A 135 9.69 -2.34 2.22
CA LEU A 135 9.66 -3.77 2.53
C LEU A 135 9.96 -4.65 1.30
N TYR A 136 10.05 -4.06 0.12
CA TYR A 136 10.32 -4.83 -1.09
C TYR A 136 11.73 -5.44 -1.05
N GLY A 137 11.80 -6.75 -1.25
CA GLY A 137 13.06 -7.51 -1.26
C GLY A 137 13.31 -8.34 -0.01
N ILE A 138 12.49 -8.21 1.04
CA ILE A 138 12.45 -9.13 2.17
C ILE A 138 11.18 -9.99 2.13
N PRO A 139 11.11 -11.13 2.84
CA PRO A 139 9.92 -11.96 2.86
C PRO A 139 8.75 -11.24 3.53
N SER A 140 7.59 -11.27 2.89
CA SER A 140 6.34 -10.69 3.38
C SER A 140 5.21 -11.71 3.30
N ALA A 141 4.33 -11.75 4.28
CA ALA A 141 3.16 -12.61 4.31
C ALA A 141 1.87 -11.82 4.17
N TYR A 142 0.93 -12.38 3.40
CA TYR A 142 -0.44 -11.89 3.26
C TYR A 142 -1.39 -13.07 3.32
N GLY A 143 -2.38 -13.07 4.22
CA GLY A 143 -3.30 -14.20 4.38
C GLY A 143 -2.60 -15.51 4.78
N GLY A 144 -1.48 -15.41 5.52
CA GLY A 144 -0.66 -16.54 5.93
C GLY A 144 0.28 -17.12 4.86
N GLU A 145 0.23 -16.62 3.62
CA GLU A 145 1.13 -17.07 2.54
C GLU A 145 2.33 -16.11 2.42
N ALA A 146 3.54 -16.67 2.58
CA ALA A 146 4.79 -15.92 2.41
C ALA A 146 5.12 -15.74 0.93
N ARG A 147 5.53 -14.52 0.57
CA ARG A 147 5.95 -14.11 -0.77
C ARG A 147 7.29 -13.40 -0.69
N THR A 148 8.10 -13.59 -1.72
CA THR A 148 9.42 -12.98 -1.85
C THR A 148 9.57 -12.35 -3.23
N CYS A 149 10.44 -11.34 -3.34
CA CYS A 149 10.82 -10.74 -4.60
C CYS A 149 11.52 -11.78 -5.50
N GLY A 150 11.21 -11.79 -6.80
CA GLY A 150 11.82 -12.73 -7.76
C GLY A 150 13.32 -12.56 -7.97
N ARG A 151 13.90 -11.44 -7.51
CA ARG A 151 15.35 -11.17 -7.52
C ARG A 151 16.02 -11.42 -6.17
N SER A 152 15.27 -11.79 -5.13
CA SER A 152 15.85 -12.13 -3.84
C SER A 152 16.41 -13.56 -3.85
N GLY A 153 17.38 -13.84 -2.98
CA GLY A 153 17.97 -15.18 -2.82
C GLY A 153 17.21 -16.10 -1.84
N PHE A 154 16.05 -15.66 -1.33
CA PHE A 154 15.27 -16.45 -0.37
C PHE A 154 14.73 -17.74 -1.01
N ALA A 155 15.14 -18.89 -0.46
CA ALA A 155 14.74 -20.19 -1.00
C ALA A 155 13.40 -20.69 -0.42
N PRO A 156 12.50 -21.25 -1.24
CA PRO A 156 11.25 -21.83 -0.76
C PRO A 156 11.47 -22.94 0.29
N GLY A 157 10.62 -22.97 1.31
CA GLY A 157 10.63 -24.00 2.36
C GLY A 157 11.67 -23.81 3.47
N LYS A 158 12.49 -22.75 3.42
CA LYS A 158 13.37 -22.37 4.53
C LYS A 158 12.68 -21.36 5.46
N PRO A 159 12.93 -21.42 6.78
CA PRO A 159 12.39 -20.43 7.70
C PRO A 159 13.20 -19.12 7.58
N TYR A 160 12.49 -18.04 7.28
CA TYR A 160 13.05 -16.68 7.24
C TYR A 160 12.15 -15.71 8.01
N PRO A 161 12.70 -14.65 8.61
CA PRO A 161 11.90 -13.54 9.14
C PRO A 161 10.97 -13.01 8.06
N THR A 162 9.67 -12.96 8.36
CA THR A 162 8.63 -12.60 7.39
C THR A 162 7.75 -11.50 7.96
N VAL A 163 7.59 -10.42 7.21
CA VAL A 163 6.78 -9.27 7.63
C VAL A 163 5.30 -9.53 7.40
N ASN A 164 4.45 -9.26 8.39
CA ASN A 164 3.01 -9.39 8.24
C ASN A 164 2.43 -8.13 7.59
N MET A 165 2.03 -8.21 6.32
CA MET A 165 1.50 -7.06 5.58
C MET A 165 0.13 -6.58 6.07
N GLU A 166 -0.66 -7.45 6.69
CA GLU A 166 -1.98 -7.07 7.23
C GLU A 166 -1.81 -6.10 8.41
N GLN A 167 -0.84 -6.35 9.30
CA GLN A 167 -0.52 -5.42 10.40
C GLN A 167 0.03 -4.08 9.90
N ILE A 168 0.81 -4.11 8.82
CA ILE A 168 1.32 -2.89 8.18
C ILE A 168 0.16 -2.07 7.61
N HIS A 169 -0.75 -2.71 6.87
CA HIS A 169 -1.92 -2.05 6.29
C HIS A 169 -2.85 -1.52 7.38
N GLU A 170 -3.11 -2.28 8.45
CA GLU A 170 -3.93 -1.82 9.58
C GLU A 170 -3.37 -0.54 10.20
N ARG A 171 -2.04 -0.46 10.37
CA ARG A 171 -1.38 0.73 10.92
C ARG A 171 -1.44 1.93 9.98
N LEU A 172 -1.35 1.72 8.66
CA LEU A 172 -1.56 2.76 7.65
C LEU A 172 -3.02 3.25 7.61
N TYR A 173 -3.98 2.35 7.77
CA TYR A 173 -5.40 2.71 7.87
C TYR A 173 -5.69 3.50 9.16
N ASN A 174 -5.06 3.16 10.29
CA ASN A 174 -5.16 3.96 11.52
C ASN A 174 -4.64 5.39 11.32
N LEU A 175 -3.47 5.56 10.69
CA LEU A 175 -2.96 6.89 10.35
C LEU A 175 -3.88 7.64 9.39
N SER A 176 -4.49 6.93 8.44
CA SER A 176 -5.48 7.51 7.51
C SER A 176 -6.77 7.94 8.24
N ARG A 177 -7.22 7.17 9.23
CA ARG A 177 -8.33 7.55 10.12
C ARG A 177 -8.03 8.81 10.90
N GLU A 178 -6.88 8.84 11.57
CA GLU A 178 -6.44 10.04 12.32
C GLU A 178 -6.33 11.27 11.41
N LEU A 179 -5.86 11.09 10.17
CA LEU A 179 -5.83 12.15 9.17
C LEU A 179 -7.23 12.67 8.85
N VAL A 180 -8.18 11.78 8.56
CA VAL A 180 -9.56 12.18 8.22
C VAL A 180 -10.25 12.82 9.43
N SER A 181 -10.02 12.33 10.65
CA SER A 181 -10.56 12.91 11.88
C SER A 181 -10.01 14.32 12.19
N SER A 182 -8.93 14.75 11.54
CA SER A 182 -8.36 16.09 11.74
C SER A 182 -9.15 17.22 11.05
N PHE A 183 -10.11 16.88 10.18
CA PHE A 183 -10.98 17.85 9.52
C PHE A 183 -12.41 17.34 9.35
N ASN A 184 -13.36 18.27 9.16
CA ASN A 184 -14.76 17.93 8.96
C ASN A 184 -15.02 17.64 7.48
N THR A 185 -15.30 16.38 7.12
CA THR A 185 -15.55 15.95 5.72
C THR A 185 -16.97 15.42 5.52
N SER A 186 -17.52 15.67 4.33
CA SER A 186 -18.76 15.07 3.83
C SER A 186 -18.59 13.64 3.29
N HIS A 187 -17.35 13.16 3.13
CA HIS A 187 -17.07 11.86 2.54
C HIS A 187 -17.05 10.74 3.58
N THR A 188 -17.83 9.69 3.33
CA THR A 188 -17.83 8.47 4.15
C THR A 188 -16.78 7.48 3.66
N GLY A 189 -15.99 6.91 4.58
CA GLY A 189 -14.97 5.90 4.27
C GLY A 189 -13.73 6.46 3.55
N LEU A 190 -13.47 7.76 3.71
CA LEU A 190 -12.31 8.42 3.10
C LEU A 190 -10.98 7.81 3.60
N ASP A 191 -10.94 7.34 4.85
CA ASP A 191 -9.79 6.70 5.49
C ASP A 191 -9.45 5.32 4.92
N GLU A 192 -10.40 4.67 4.25
CA GLU A 192 -10.25 3.32 3.68
C GLU A 192 -9.85 3.34 2.19
N ILE A 193 -9.76 4.52 1.57
CA ILE A 193 -9.48 4.60 0.14
C ILE A 193 -8.08 4.08 -0.18
N LEU A 194 -8.00 3.41 -1.33
CA LEU A 194 -6.76 2.94 -1.92
C LEU A 194 -6.49 3.69 -3.22
N VAL A 195 -5.30 4.28 -3.33
CA VAL A 195 -4.94 5.19 -4.41
C VAL A 195 -3.73 4.66 -5.17
N PRO A 196 -3.84 4.38 -6.48
CA PRO A 196 -2.67 4.05 -7.30
C PRO A 196 -1.63 5.16 -7.27
N VAL A 197 -0.34 4.82 -7.33
CA VAL A 197 0.76 5.81 -7.34
C VAL A 197 0.56 6.87 -8.45
N SER A 198 0.04 6.48 -9.61
CA SER A 198 -0.28 7.41 -10.71
C SER A 198 -1.29 8.49 -10.28
N MET A 199 -2.38 8.08 -9.65
CA MET A 199 -3.43 8.98 -9.16
C MET A 199 -2.95 9.83 -7.99
N ALA A 200 -2.17 9.26 -7.08
CA ALA A 200 -1.59 10.01 -5.97
C ALA A 200 -0.76 11.21 -6.44
N LEU A 201 -0.06 11.08 -7.57
CA LEU A 201 0.75 12.17 -8.14
C LEU A 201 -0.07 13.19 -8.94
N MET A 202 -1.10 12.72 -9.65
CA MET A 202 -1.92 13.57 -10.52
C MET A 202 -3.01 14.34 -9.78
N ASN A 203 -3.46 13.83 -8.63
CA ASN A 203 -4.51 14.45 -7.82
C ASN A 203 -4.05 15.75 -7.15
N LYS A 204 -5.04 16.57 -6.82
CA LYS A 204 -4.93 17.69 -5.89
C LYS A 204 -5.73 17.33 -4.65
N TYR A 205 -5.07 17.26 -3.50
CA TYR A 205 -5.70 16.96 -2.22
C TYR A 205 -6.11 18.27 -1.54
N ASP A 206 -7.03 19.00 -2.17
CA ASP A 206 -7.60 20.24 -1.66
C ASP A 206 -8.92 19.99 -0.91
N ASP A 207 -9.49 21.07 -0.36
CA ASP A 207 -10.74 21.05 0.40
C ASP A 207 -11.90 20.45 -0.43
N GLU A 208 -11.90 20.65 -1.75
CA GLU A 208 -12.91 20.09 -2.65
C GLU A 208 -12.77 18.57 -2.77
N TYR A 209 -11.55 18.07 -3.02
CA TYR A 209 -11.29 16.63 -3.10
C TYR A 209 -11.57 15.92 -1.76
N LEU A 210 -11.22 16.55 -0.65
CA LEU A 210 -11.40 16.00 0.68
C LEU A 210 -12.82 16.24 1.23
N GLY A 211 -13.68 16.96 0.49
CA GLY A 211 -15.06 17.20 0.85
C GLY A 211 -15.22 18.00 2.15
N VAL A 212 -14.30 18.93 2.42
CA VAL A 212 -14.25 19.70 3.67
C VAL A 212 -15.48 20.59 3.79
N ILE A 213 -16.17 20.49 4.92
CA ILE A 213 -17.34 21.31 5.26
C ILE A 213 -16.90 22.41 6.23
N GLU A 214 -17.31 23.66 5.97
CA GLU A 214 -17.10 24.76 6.91
C GLU A 214 -17.91 24.52 8.21
N GLY A 215 -17.22 24.13 9.29
CA GLY A 215 -17.76 23.89 10.63
C GLY A 215 -16.78 23.08 11.50
N GLU A 216 -16.73 23.33 12.81
CA GLU A 216 -15.78 22.68 13.74
C GLU A 216 -15.87 21.15 13.64
N ALA A 217 -14.70 20.48 13.59
CA ALA A 217 -14.62 19.03 13.67
C ALA A 217 -15.28 18.57 14.98
N SER A 218 -16.28 17.69 14.88
CA SER A 218 -16.94 17.16 16.07
C SER A 218 -15.93 16.35 16.89
N GLU A 219 -15.64 16.80 18.10
CA GLU A 219 -14.96 16.02 19.14
C GLU A 219 -15.83 14.80 19.47
N GLU A 220 -15.67 13.70 18.73
CA GLU A 220 -16.22 12.42 19.14
C GLU A 220 -15.32 11.80 20.21
N GLU A 221 -15.94 11.62 21.38
CA GLU A 221 -15.39 11.16 22.65
C GLU A 221 -14.35 10.05 22.52
N ALA A 222 -13.14 10.34 22.98
CA ALA A 222 -12.12 9.34 23.28
C ALA A 222 -12.66 8.35 24.32
N SER A 223 -13.18 7.21 23.83
CA SER A 223 -13.49 6.08 24.70
C SER A 223 -12.19 5.42 25.14
N ASP A 224 -11.94 5.54 26.44
CA ASP A 224 -10.93 4.86 27.23
C ASP A 224 -10.84 3.36 26.88
N CYS A 225 -9.69 2.94 26.32
CA CYS A 225 -9.26 1.55 26.39
C CYS A 225 -7.83 1.46 26.91
N GLY A 226 -7.72 1.49 28.24
CA GLY A 226 -6.99 0.49 29.03
C GLY A 226 -5.63 0.01 28.50
N SER A 227 -4.59 0.54 29.12
CA SER A 227 -3.21 0.02 29.14
C SER A 227 -3.09 -1.51 29.09
N CYS A 228 -2.31 -2.02 28.13
CA CYS A 228 -1.58 -3.27 28.29
C CYS A 228 -0.28 -3.27 27.46
N GLY A 229 0.84 -3.08 28.17
CA GLY A 229 2.16 -3.36 27.64
C GLY A 229 2.48 -4.85 27.66
N GLY A 230 3.28 -5.32 26.70
CA GLY A 230 3.96 -6.62 26.78
C GLY A 230 4.29 -7.28 25.44
N GLY A 231 5.60 -7.34 25.12
CA GLY A 231 6.29 -8.44 24.41
C GLY A 231 5.81 -8.85 23.01
N HIS A 232 6.48 -8.39 21.95
CA HIS A 232 6.21 -8.79 20.57
C HIS A 232 6.95 -10.08 20.16
N THR A 233 6.44 -11.23 20.56
CA THR A 233 6.65 -12.51 19.85
C THR A 233 5.60 -13.52 20.29
N TRP A 234 4.83 -14.06 19.34
CA TRP A 234 3.95 -15.21 19.59
C TRP A 234 3.98 -16.18 18.40
N GLU A 235 3.96 -17.49 18.71
CA GLU A 235 3.65 -18.56 17.76
C GLU A 235 2.12 -18.69 17.65
N ILE A 236 1.58 -18.67 16.43
CA ILE A 236 0.12 -18.74 16.19
C ILE A 236 -0.27 -20.16 15.76
N LYS A 237 -1.25 -20.76 16.46
CA LYS A 237 -2.05 -21.88 15.95
C LYS A 237 -3.28 -21.33 15.21
N GLY A 238 -3.60 -21.93 14.06
CA GLY A 238 -4.57 -21.41 13.08
C GLY A 238 -6.02 -21.28 13.60
N PRO A 239 -6.84 -20.40 12.99
CA PRO A 239 -8.17 -20.08 13.49
C PRO A 239 -9.27 -21.07 13.04
N GLU A 240 -10.17 -21.37 13.97
CA GLU A 240 -11.49 -21.98 13.76
C GLU A 240 -12.55 -20.87 13.58
N ARG A 241 -13.07 -20.75 12.35
CA ARG A 241 -14.33 -20.12 11.90
C ARG A 241 -14.51 -18.58 11.92
N GLU A 242 -15.41 -18.18 11.01
CA GLU A 242 -15.51 -16.92 10.27
C GLU A 242 -16.32 -15.80 10.95
N ARG A 243 -15.99 -14.55 10.61
CA ARG A 243 -16.82 -13.35 10.87
C ARG A 243 -17.30 -12.75 9.55
N HIS A 244 -18.57 -12.31 9.53
CA HIS A 244 -19.29 -11.74 8.40
C HIS A 244 -18.84 -10.30 8.04
N ALA A 245 -18.93 -9.95 6.75
CA ALA A 245 -18.47 -8.70 6.15
C ALA A 245 -19.61 -7.68 5.90
N ALA A 246 -19.25 -6.39 5.98
CA ALA A 246 -20.02 -5.26 5.48
C ALA A 246 -19.64 -4.94 4.00
N PRO A 247 -20.51 -4.28 3.20
CA PRO A 247 -20.32 -4.17 1.77
C PRO A 247 -19.61 -2.87 1.36
N GLY A 248 -18.70 -2.94 0.38
CA GLY A 248 -18.32 -1.78 -0.44
C GLY A 248 -16.83 -1.44 -0.53
N GLY A 249 -15.98 -2.39 -0.92
CA GLY A 249 -14.61 -2.14 -1.36
C GLY A 249 -14.26 -3.12 -2.49
N ILE A 250 -13.20 -2.88 -3.26
CA ILE A 250 -12.71 -3.78 -4.34
C ILE A 250 -12.12 -5.04 -3.71
N GLY A 251 -13.00 -5.86 -3.15
CA GLY A 251 -12.72 -7.04 -2.37
C GLY A 251 -13.84 -8.03 -2.54
N ASP A 252 -14.17 -8.38 -3.79
CA ASP A 252 -15.04 -9.51 -4.07
C ASP A 252 -14.58 -10.26 -5.33
N LEU A 253 -13.56 -11.08 -5.11
CA LEU A 253 -13.37 -12.33 -5.86
C LEU A 253 -13.35 -13.47 -4.84
N ARG A 254 -14.43 -13.63 -4.07
CA ARG A 254 -14.66 -14.86 -3.30
C ARG A 254 -15.30 -15.89 -4.25
N PRO A 255 -14.69 -17.06 -4.49
CA PRO A 255 -15.37 -18.13 -5.21
C PRO A 255 -16.58 -18.61 -4.41
N PRO A 256 -17.66 -19.06 -5.08
CA PRO A 256 -18.77 -19.70 -4.38
C PRO A 256 -18.25 -20.89 -3.59
N SER A 257 -18.65 -21.00 -2.32
CA SER A 257 -18.46 -22.21 -1.54
C SER A 257 -19.26 -23.33 -2.19
N ASP A 258 -18.57 -24.38 -2.64
CA ASP A 258 -19.21 -25.61 -3.08
C ASP A 258 -19.87 -26.29 -1.85
N GLU A 259 -21.15 -25.96 -1.68
CA GLU A 259 -22.24 -26.82 -1.18
C GLU A 259 -22.14 -28.25 -1.72
N GLU A 260 -21.48 -29.17 -1.01
CA GLU A 260 -21.63 -30.61 -1.26
C GLU A 260 -23.11 -31.03 -1.05
N ASP A 261 -23.73 -31.55 -2.11
CA ASP A 261 -24.68 -32.68 -2.10
C ASP A 261 -24.78 -33.31 -3.51
#